data_AF-A0A0H4VMD4-F1
#
_entry.id   AF-A0A0H4VMD4-F1
#
_cell.length_a   1.000
_cell.length_b   1.000
_cell.length_c   1.000
_cell.angle_alpha   90.00
_cell.angle_beta   90.00
_cell.angle_gamma   90.00
#
_symmetry.space_group_name_H-M   'P 1'
#
loop_
_entity.id
_entity.type
_entity.pdbx_description
1 polymer ?
#
loop_
_entity_poly.entity_id
_entity_poly.type
_entity_poly.pdbx_seq_one_letter_code
_entity_poly.pdbx_strand_id
1 'polypeptide(L)'
;MNTLVLATPEQEAEFGLRFYNRAYLHLQTPEELAVWLPQADLVFDLLLHEQPWRMEQYNKEGKADKLVVFCNASGFELEALAADYLPLNFHLVGLHPSSTNFEREVLEVSILQESSRRAVDKACVFLATLYEIK
;
A
#
# COMPACT_ATOMS: atom_id res chain seq x y z
N MET A 1 -14.42 0.51 1.71
CA MET A 1 -13.19 0.99 1.06
C MET A 1 -12.85 -0.02 -0.01
N ASN A 2 -12.54 0.42 -1.23
CA ASN A 2 -12.09 -0.47 -2.29
C ASN A 2 -10.60 -0.72 -2.12
N THR A 3 -10.23 -1.97 -1.88
CA THR A 3 -8.84 -2.41 -1.75
C THR A 3 -8.36 -2.97 -3.07
N LEU A 4 -7.24 -2.44 -3.56
CA LEU A 4 -6.51 -2.95 -4.69
C LEU A 4 -5.21 -3.60 -4.21
N VAL A 5 -4.85 -4.76 -4.73
CA VAL A 5 -3.62 -5.48 -4.37
C VAL A 5 -2.78 -5.72 -5.61
N LEU A 6 -1.53 -5.25 -5.57
CA LEU A 6 -0.50 -5.36 -6.59
C LEU A 6 0.63 -6.23 -6.00
N ALA A 7 0.63 -7.51 -6.35
CA ALA A 7 1.46 -8.52 -5.69
C ALA A 7 1.77 -9.68 -6.65
N THR A 8 2.82 -10.46 -6.33
CA THR A 8 3.03 -11.77 -6.97
C THR A 8 1.91 -12.75 -6.56
N PRO A 9 1.68 -13.86 -7.30
CA PRO A 9 0.65 -14.82 -6.93
C PRO A 9 0.88 -15.43 -5.53
N GLU A 10 2.13 -15.63 -5.13
CA GLU A 10 2.47 -16.14 -3.80
C GLU A 10 2.09 -15.14 -2.71
N GLN A 11 2.44 -13.87 -2.91
CA GLN A 11 2.08 -12.79 -1.98
C GLN A 11 0.56 -12.57 -1.91
N GLU A 12 -0.15 -12.73 -3.04
CA GLU A 12 -1.61 -12.66 -3.08
C GLU A 12 -2.24 -13.78 -2.25
N ALA A 13 -1.74 -15.01 -2.40
CA ALA A 13 -2.22 -16.16 -1.65
C ALA A 13 -2.09 -15.91 -0.14
N GLU A 14 -0.95 -15.40 0.33
CA GLU A 14 -0.76 -15.04 1.73
C GLU A 14 -1.65 -13.89 2.19
N PHE A 15 -1.73 -12.81 1.41
CA PHE A 15 -2.61 -11.66 1.69
C PHE A 15 -4.07 -12.10 1.82
N GLY A 16 -4.49 -13.03 0.97
CA GLY A 16 -5.84 -13.52 0.89
C GLY A 16 -6.30 -14.37 2.08
N LEU A 17 -5.38 -14.92 2.86
CA LEU A 17 -5.70 -15.62 4.11
C LEU A 17 -6.21 -14.66 5.20
N ARG A 18 -5.80 -13.39 5.15
CA ARG A 18 -6.12 -12.38 6.18
C ARG A 18 -7.20 -11.39 5.73
N PHE A 19 -7.17 -10.97 4.47
CA PHE A 19 -8.04 -9.88 4.00
C PHE A 19 -8.97 -10.35 2.87
N TYR A 20 -10.25 -10.55 3.20
CA TYR A 20 -11.25 -11.15 2.32
C TYR A 20 -11.91 -10.17 1.31
N ASN A 21 -11.95 -8.86 1.61
CA ASN A 21 -12.58 -7.85 0.75
C ASN A 21 -11.54 -7.14 -0.15
N ARG A 22 -11.37 -7.59 -1.39
CA ARG A 22 -10.37 -7.02 -2.34
C ARG A 22 -10.77 -7.16 -3.81
N ALA A 23 -10.36 -6.18 -4.62
CA ALA A 23 -10.20 -6.32 -6.06
C ALA A 23 -8.72 -6.61 -6.36
N TYR A 24 -8.45 -7.61 -7.19
CA TYR A 24 -7.10 -8.08 -7.48
C TYR A 24 -6.70 -7.77 -8.92
N LEU A 25 -5.43 -7.37 -9.11
CA LEU A 25 -4.82 -7.20 -10.44
C LEU A 25 -3.49 -7.94 -10.52
N HIS A 26 -3.49 -9.04 -11.27
CA HIS A 26 -2.30 -9.81 -11.61
C HIS A 26 -1.64 -9.20 -12.85
N LEU A 27 -0.56 -8.42 -12.64
CA LEU A 27 0.28 -7.81 -13.68
C LEU A 27 -0.37 -6.72 -14.54
N GLN A 28 0.45 -5.71 -14.80
CA GLN A 28 0.04 -4.31 -14.81
C GLN A 28 0.77 -3.56 -15.90
N THR A 29 0.03 -3.29 -16.95
CA THR A 29 0.31 -2.12 -17.76
C THR A 29 -0.07 -0.86 -16.96
N PRO A 30 0.64 0.28 -17.12
CA PRO A 30 0.21 1.55 -16.54
C PRO A 30 -1.26 1.84 -16.84
N GLU A 31 -1.73 1.48 -18.04
CA GLU A 31 -3.10 1.67 -18.49
C GLU A 31 -4.12 0.91 -17.64
N GLU A 32 -3.82 -0.33 -17.22
CA GLU A 32 -4.71 -1.10 -16.35
C GLU A 32 -4.79 -0.46 -14.97
N LEU A 33 -3.65 -0.09 -14.37
CA LEU A 33 -3.63 0.56 -13.06
C LEU A 33 -4.44 1.86 -13.07
N ALA A 34 -4.37 2.62 -14.16
CA ALA A 34 -5.11 3.88 -14.34
C ALA A 34 -6.63 3.72 -14.26
N VAL A 35 -7.17 2.57 -14.69
CA VAL A 35 -8.61 2.30 -14.66
C VAL A 35 -9.11 2.05 -13.22
N TRP A 36 -8.26 1.49 -12.36
CA TRP A 36 -8.63 1.09 -11.00
C TRP A 36 -8.30 2.12 -9.94
N LEU A 37 -7.25 2.93 -10.14
CA LEU A 37 -6.83 3.95 -9.16
C LEU A 37 -7.93 4.95 -8.76
N PRO A 38 -8.76 5.47 -9.69
CA PRO A 38 -9.86 6.36 -9.33
C PRO A 38 -10.94 5.70 -8.47
N GLN A 39 -10.94 4.37 -8.36
CA GLN A 39 -11.90 3.59 -7.59
C GLN A 39 -11.31 3.10 -6.26
N ALA A 40 -9.99 2.92 -6.18
CA ALA A 40 -9.29 2.45 -4.99
C ALA A 40 -9.26 3.50 -3.86
N ASP A 41 -9.52 3.06 -2.64
CA ASP A 41 -9.26 3.85 -1.42
C ASP A 41 -7.97 3.37 -0.74
N LEU A 42 -7.62 2.12 -0.98
CA LEU A 42 -6.50 1.42 -0.36
C LEU A 42 -5.78 0.61 -1.45
N VAL A 43 -4.46 0.75 -1.52
CA VAL A 43 -3.61 -0.03 -2.42
C VAL A 43 -2.54 -0.73 -1.60
N PHE A 44 -2.40 -2.04 -1.79
CA PHE A 44 -1.23 -2.79 -1.34
C PHE A 44 -0.32 -3.02 -2.53
N ASP A 45 0.70 -2.17 -2.69
CA ASP A 45 1.72 -2.33 -3.72
C ASP A 45 2.98 -2.98 -3.16
N LEU A 46 2.95 -4.30 -3.10
CA LEU A 46 4.06 -5.11 -2.58
C LEU A 46 5.27 -5.13 -3.54
N LEU A 47 5.11 -4.58 -4.75
CA LEU A 47 6.10 -4.50 -5.81
C LEU A 47 6.58 -3.06 -6.07
N LEU A 48 6.17 -2.08 -5.25
CA LEU A 48 6.49 -0.67 -5.49
C LEU A 48 8.00 -0.39 -5.52
N HIS A 49 8.78 -1.12 -4.73
CA HIS A 49 10.24 -1.00 -4.70
C HIS A 49 10.90 -1.46 -6.01
N GLU A 50 10.27 -2.37 -6.75
CA GLU A 50 10.71 -2.82 -8.07
C GLU A 50 10.24 -1.86 -9.18
N GLN A 51 9.14 -1.13 -8.93
CA GLN A 51 8.46 -0.26 -9.90
C GLN A 51 8.15 1.12 -9.30
N PRO A 52 9.17 1.89 -8.87
CA PRO A 52 8.97 3.15 -8.15
C PRO A 52 8.24 4.21 -8.98
N TRP A 53 8.29 4.12 -10.31
CA TRP A 53 7.57 4.99 -11.24
C TRP A 53 6.05 5.04 -10.99
N ARG A 54 5.47 4.00 -10.37
CA ARG A 54 4.04 3.99 -9.99
C ARG A 54 3.67 5.09 -9.01
N MET A 55 4.62 5.63 -8.25
CA MET A 55 4.36 6.79 -7.38
C MET A 55 3.86 8.01 -8.17
N GLU A 56 4.38 8.25 -9.38
CA GLU A 56 3.85 9.31 -10.24
C GLU A 56 2.40 9.03 -10.63
N GLN A 57 2.08 7.77 -10.89
CA GLN A 57 0.74 7.37 -11.28
C GLN A 57 -0.25 7.53 -10.11
N TYR A 58 0.14 7.14 -8.89
CA TYR A 58 -0.64 7.41 -7.68
C TYR A 58 -0.87 8.90 -7.46
N ASN A 59 0.14 9.74 -7.71
CA ASN A 59 0.00 11.19 -7.64
C ASN A 59 -0.96 11.75 -8.71
N LYS A 60 -0.91 11.24 -9.95
CA LYS A 60 -1.69 11.78 -11.08
C LYS A 60 -3.13 11.27 -11.13
N GLU A 61 -3.33 9.99 -10.83
CA GLU A 61 -4.56 9.25 -11.12
C GLU A 61 -5.24 8.68 -9.87
N GLY A 62 -4.54 8.69 -8.73
CA GLY A 62 -5.08 8.31 -7.44
C GLY A 62 -6.09 9.32 -6.89
N LYS A 63 -6.71 8.99 -5.76
CA LYS A 63 -7.67 9.86 -5.06
C LYS A 63 -6.99 10.90 -4.15
N ALA A 64 -5.75 11.30 -4.44
CA ALA A 64 -4.94 12.20 -3.63
C ALA A 64 -4.97 11.80 -2.13
N ASP A 65 -5.35 12.72 -1.25
CA ASP A 65 -5.36 12.55 0.21
C ASP A 65 -6.38 11.51 0.73
N LYS A 66 -7.18 10.93 -0.16
CA LYS A 66 -8.09 9.82 0.17
C LYS A 66 -7.50 8.45 -0.13
N LEU A 67 -6.35 8.41 -0.83
CA LEU A 67 -5.67 7.16 -1.17
C LEU A 67 -4.61 6.83 -0.12
N VAL A 68 -4.64 5.60 0.37
CA VAL A 68 -3.57 5.03 1.20
C VAL A 68 -2.88 3.92 0.41
N VAL A 69 -1.56 4.03 0.24
CA VAL A 69 -0.72 3.05 -0.43
C VAL A 69 0.20 2.42 0.61
N PHE A 70 0.01 1.12 0.84
CA PHE A 70 0.93 0.30 1.60
C PHE A 70 1.93 -0.35 0.64
N CYS A 71 3.23 -0.20 0.89
CA CYS A 71 4.27 -0.87 0.12
C CYS A 71 5.10 -1.80 0.98
N ASN A 72 5.72 -2.83 0.39
CA ASN A 72 6.70 -3.62 1.11
C ASN A 72 7.96 -2.76 1.37
N ALA A 73 8.26 -2.47 2.64
CA ALA A 73 9.43 -1.70 3.09
C ALA A 73 10.53 -2.57 3.74
N SER A 74 10.55 -3.87 3.45
CA SER A 74 11.63 -4.75 3.90
C SER A 74 12.98 -4.32 3.34
N GLY A 75 13.87 -3.90 4.23
CA GLY A 75 15.28 -3.69 3.90
C GLY A 75 15.61 -2.33 3.28
N PHE A 76 14.69 -1.35 3.34
CA PHE A 76 14.97 0.02 2.91
C PHE A 76 14.18 1.06 3.72
N GLU A 77 14.68 2.30 3.73
CA GLU A 77 14.01 3.45 4.33
C GLU A 77 12.93 4.00 3.39
N LEU A 78 11.73 4.24 3.91
CA LEU A 78 10.58 4.66 3.10
C LEU A 78 10.82 6.04 2.45
N GLU A 79 11.50 6.93 3.16
CA GLU A 79 11.94 8.24 2.71
C GLU A 79 12.88 8.15 1.51
N ALA A 80 13.79 7.16 1.51
CA ALA A 80 14.73 6.95 0.41
C ALA A 80 14.01 6.49 -0.86
N LEU A 81 13.00 5.62 -0.72
CA LEU A 81 12.17 5.20 -1.86
C LEU A 81 11.35 6.35 -2.43
N ALA A 82 10.83 7.24 -1.58
CA ALA A 82 9.94 8.33 -1.99
C ALA A 82 10.67 9.62 -2.43
N ALA A 83 11.98 9.72 -2.20
CA ALA A 83 12.73 10.97 -2.33
C ALA A 83 12.53 11.70 -3.67
N ASP A 84 12.56 10.95 -4.78
CA ASP A 84 12.45 11.50 -6.14
C ASP A 84 11.00 11.87 -6.53
N TYR A 85 10.01 11.48 -5.72
CA TYR A 85 8.59 11.65 -6.01
C TYR A 85 7.90 12.62 -5.05
N LEU A 86 8.63 13.17 -4.08
CA LEU A 86 8.12 14.19 -3.18
C LEU A 86 7.85 15.52 -3.93
N PRO A 87 6.77 16.25 -3.56
CA PRO A 87 5.78 15.90 -2.56
C PRO A 87 4.75 14.86 -3.07
N LEU A 88 4.39 13.91 -2.22
CA LEU A 88 3.26 13.00 -2.48
C LEU A 88 1.94 13.68 -2.09
N ASN A 89 0.91 13.50 -2.91
CA ASN A 89 -0.45 13.98 -2.61
C ASN A 89 -1.34 12.90 -1.96
N PHE A 90 -0.82 11.69 -1.77
CA PHE A 90 -1.47 10.55 -1.15
C PHE A 90 -0.67 10.07 0.08
N HIS A 91 -1.23 9.11 0.82
CA HIS A 91 -0.59 8.56 2.01
C HIS A 91 0.24 7.32 1.69
N LEU A 92 1.57 7.44 1.78
CA LEU A 92 2.48 6.30 1.62
C LEU A 92 2.84 5.69 2.98
N VAL A 93 2.71 4.38 3.08
CA VAL A 93 2.95 3.59 4.29
C VAL A 93 3.83 2.39 3.94
N GLY A 94 4.93 2.23 4.66
CA GLY A 94 5.77 1.04 4.55
C GLY A 94 5.20 -0.07 5.41
N LEU A 95 5.03 -1.26 4.87
CA LEU A 95 4.82 -2.50 5.62
C LEU A 95 6.18 -3.11 5.90
N HIS A 96 6.41 -3.54 7.13
CA HIS A 96 7.62 -4.27 7.49
C HIS A 96 7.30 -5.75 7.65
N PRO A 97 7.50 -6.54 6.58
CA PRO A 97 7.33 -7.96 6.68
C PRO A 97 8.08 -8.64 7.82
N SER A 98 7.39 -9.53 8.53
CA SER A 98 8.02 -10.62 9.25
C SER A 98 7.94 -11.88 8.39
N SER A 99 8.71 -12.93 8.70
CA SER A 99 8.74 -14.16 7.88
C SER A 99 7.37 -14.81 7.59
N THR A 100 6.30 -14.44 8.32
CA THR A 100 4.90 -14.80 8.05
C THR A 100 3.96 -13.60 8.20
N ASN A 101 3.96 -12.72 7.20
CA ASN A 101 3.35 -11.37 7.22
C ASN A 101 1.90 -11.28 7.65
N PHE A 102 1.11 -12.27 7.27
CA PHE A 102 -0.33 -12.20 7.45
C PHE A 102 -0.80 -13.10 8.60
N GLU A 103 0.13 -13.74 9.33
CA GLU A 103 -0.17 -14.55 10.52
C GLU A 103 -0.19 -13.73 11.81
N ARG A 104 0.54 -12.60 11.88
CA ARG A 104 0.58 -11.75 13.08
C ARG A 104 -0.66 -10.88 13.22
N GLU A 105 -1.19 -10.76 14.43
CA GLU A 105 -2.37 -9.93 14.74
C GLU A 105 -2.16 -8.43 14.47
N VAL A 106 -0.91 -7.95 14.49
CA VAL A 106 -0.53 -6.54 14.34
C VAL A 106 0.33 -6.36 13.07
N LEU A 107 0.04 -5.34 12.27
CA LEU A 107 0.89 -4.91 11.16
C LEU A 107 2.01 -3.99 11.66
N GLU A 108 3.26 -4.31 11.36
CA GLU A 108 4.38 -3.38 11.55
C GLU A 108 4.43 -2.41 10.37
N VAL A 109 4.36 -1.10 10.63
CA VAL A 109 4.35 -0.08 9.58
C VAL A 109 5.32 1.08 9.85
N SER A 110 5.80 1.70 8.78
CA SER A 110 6.40 3.03 8.83
C SER A 110 5.50 4.04 8.10
N ILE A 111 5.36 5.24 8.64
CA ILE A 111 4.50 6.28 8.08
C ILE A 111 5.39 7.42 7.59
N LEU A 112 5.36 7.71 6.28
CA LEU A 112 6.23 8.73 5.68
C LEU A 112 5.94 10.15 6.21
N GLN A 113 4.67 10.46 6.48
CA GLN A 113 4.24 11.78 6.93
C GLN A 113 3.24 11.64 8.09
N GLU A 114 3.46 12.35 9.19
CA GLU A 114 2.58 12.29 10.38
C GLU A 114 1.12 12.64 10.06
N SER A 115 0.88 13.52 9.08
CA SER A 115 -0.46 13.84 8.55
C SER A 115 -1.23 12.61 8.06
N SER A 116 -0.53 11.55 7.67
CA SER A 116 -1.12 10.30 7.17
C SER A 116 -1.68 9.42 8.28
N ARG A 117 -1.33 9.66 9.54
CA ARG A 117 -1.68 8.76 10.65
C ARG A 117 -3.17 8.48 10.76
N ARG A 118 -4.01 9.52 10.62
CA ARG A 118 -5.47 9.37 10.65
C ARG A 118 -6.00 8.53 9.48
N ALA A 119 -5.34 8.57 8.34
CA ALA A 119 -5.71 7.73 7.19
C ALA A 119 -5.31 6.28 7.42
N VAL A 120 -4.13 6.04 8.01
CA VAL A 120 -3.68 4.70 8.44
C VAL A 120 -4.62 4.10 9.47
N ASP A 121 -5.02 4.86 10.50
CA ASP A 121 -6.00 4.42 11.50
C ASP A 121 -7.30 3.92 10.84
N LYS A 122 -7.84 4.70 9.90
CA LYS A 122 -9.06 4.32 9.16
C LYS A 122 -8.85 3.07 8.31
N ALA A 123 -7.71 2.95 7.64
CA ALA A 123 -7.39 1.78 6.84
C ALA A 123 -7.30 0.51 7.71
N CYS A 124 -6.61 0.59 8.85
CA CYS A 124 -6.48 -0.54 9.77
C CYS A 124 -7.81 -0.95 10.42
N VAL A 125 -8.67 0.02 10.78
CA VAL A 125 -10.06 -0.27 11.22
C VAL A 125 -10.84 -1.00 10.13
N PHE A 126 -10.76 -0.53 8.87
CA PHE A 126 -11.44 -1.18 7.76
C PHE A 126 -10.92 -2.60 7.49
N LEU A 127 -9.62 -2.80 7.63
CA LEU A 127 -8.95 -4.10 7.49
C LEU A 127 -9.16 -5.02 8.71
N ALA A 128 -9.88 -4.56 9.74
CA ALA A 128 -10.07 -5.27 11.01
C ALA A 128 -8.75 -5.74 11.63
N THR A 129 -7.72 -4.88 11.59
CA THR A 129 -6.38 -5.19 12.08
C THR A 129 -5.83 -4.05 12.93
N LEU A 130 -4.92 -4.40 13.85
CA LEU A 130 -4.10 -3.42 14.56
C LEU A 130 -2.82 -3.15 13.77
N TYR A 131 -2.16 -2.04 14.10
CA TYR A 131 -0.83 -1.71 13.60
C TYR A 131 0.04 -1.09 14.69
N GLU A 132 1.36 -1.18 14.52
CA GLU A 132 2.36 -0.47 15.32
C GLU A 132 3.37 0.22 14.42
N ILE A 133 3.94 1.33 14.90
CA ILE A 133 4.92 2.13 14.16
C ILE A 133 6.32 1.62 14.47
N LYS A 134 7.13 1.40 13.44
CA LYS A 134 8.53 1.00 13.53
C LYS A 134 9.48 2.16 13.23
#